data_AF-A0AAA9RZR1-F1
#
_entry.id   AF-A0AAA9RZR1-F1
#
_cell.length_a   1.000
_cell.length_b   1.000
_cell.length_c   1.000
_cell.angle_alpha   90.00
_cell.angle_beta   90.00
_cell.angle_gamma   90.00
#
_symmetry.space_group_name_H-M   'P 1'
#
loop_
_entity.id
_entity.type
_entity.pdbx_description
1 polymer ?
#
loop_
_entity_poly.entity_id
_entity_poly.type
_entity_poly.pdbx_seq_one_letter_code
_entity_poly.pdbx_strand_id
1 'polypeptide(L)'
;MHIYYLCPDVQAGFRKGRGTRDPIANIRWIIEKARRVPDKNIYFCFIDYAKAFDCVDHNKLWKTLKQMGIPDHLTCLLRNLYAGQEATVRTGHGTIDWFQIGKGVRQGCILSPCLFNLCAEDIMRNAGLEEAQAGIKIARRNINNLRYADDTTPMAESEEELKSLLMKEKEEREKVGLKLNIQKTKTMASGPITSWQIDGETVSDFIFGGSKITADVDCSHEIKRRLLHGRKVMTNLDSMLKSRDITLPTKVRLVKAMVFPVVMNGCESWTVKKAER
;
A
#
# COMPACT_ATOMS: atom_id res chain seq x y z
N MET A 1 15.54 20.89 3.85
CA MET A 1 16.15 19.60 3.47
C MET A 1 15.12 18.79 2.69
N HIS A 2 15.37 18.49 1.41
CA HIS A 2 14.39 17.82 0.54
C HIS A 2 14.42 16.30 0.75
N ILE A 3 13.88 15.85 1.90
CA ILE A 3 13.79 14.41 2.25
C ILE A 3 13.03 13.60 1.18
N TYR A 4 12.17 14.26 0.38
CA TYR A 4 11.44 13.63 -0.72
C TYR A 4 12.30 13.00 -1.83
N TYR A 5 13.55 13.43 -2.01
CA TYR A 5 14.47 12.81 -2.99
C TYR A 5 15.08 11.51 -2.50
N LEU A 6 15.01 11.22 -1.20
CA LEU A 6 15.51 9.96 -0.63
C LEU A 6 14.55 8.80 -0.90
N CYS A 7 13.30 9.09 -1.28
CA CYS A 7 12.27 8.10 -1.52
C CYS A 7 12.12 7.85 -3.04
N PRO A 8 12.20 6.59 -3.50
CA PRO A 8 12.22 6.27 -4.92
C PRO A 8 10.83 6.34 -5.54
N ASP A 9 10.78 6.40 -6.87
CA ASP A 9 9.53 6.53 -7.64
C ASP A 9 8.51 5.42 -7.43
N VAL A 10 8.96 4.22 -7.04
CA VAL A 10 8.10 3.06 -6.77
C VAL A 10 7.30 3.19 -5.47
N GLN A 11 7.69 4.08 -4.55
CA GLN A 11 6.91 4.40 -3.35
C GLN A 11 6.01 5.60 -3.66
N ALA A 12 4.70 5.38 -3.57
CA ALA A 12 3.68 6.39 -3.81
C ALA A 12 3.06 6.96 -2.51
N GLY A 13 3.13 6.21 -1.41
CA GLY A 13 2.51 6.60 -0.15
C GLY A 13 3.16 7.84 0.47
N PHE A 14 2.31 8.77 0.93
CA PHE A 14 2.73 10.00 1.61
C PHE A 14 3.68 10.90 0.81
N ARG A 15 3.63 10.82 -0.52
CA ARG A 15 4.46 11.66 -1.41
C ARG A 15 3.61 12.68 -2.16
N LYS A 16 4.15 13.89 -2.29
CA LYS A 16 3.50 14.97 -3.04
C LYS A 16 3.34 14.55 -4.51
N GLY A 17 2.13 14.71 -5.04
CA GLY A 17 1.82 14.40 -6.44
C GLY A 17 1.69 12.90 -6.76
N ARG A 18 1.70 12.04 -5.74
CA ARG A 18 1.42 10.60 -5.86
C ARG A 18 0.19 10.26 -5.00
N GLY A 19 -0.61 9.30 -5.43
CA GLY A 19 -1.80 8.86 -4.72
C GLY A 19 -2.05 7.37 -4.88
N THR A 20 -3.13 6.88 -4.25
CA THR A 20 -3.51 5.45 -4.28
C THR A 20 -3.77 4.93 -5.70
N ARG A 21 -4.12 5.82 -6.62
CA ARG A 21 -4.44 5.51 -8.02
C ARG A 21 -3.20 5.06 -8.80
N ASP A 22 -2.03 5.59 -8.50
CA ASP A 22 -0.79 5.32 -9.23
C ASP A 22 -0.41 3.83 -9.18
N PRO A 23 -0.26 3.17 -8.01
CA PRO A 23 0.08 1.75 -7.96
C PRO A 23 -1.05 0.87 -8.51
N ILE A 24 -2.32 1.26 -8.34
CA ILE A 24 -3.46 0.54 -8.93
C ILE A 24 -3.38 0.53 -10.47
N ALA A 25 -3.15 1.71 -11.08
CA ALA A 25 -3.01 1.83 -12.53
C ALA A 25 -1.77 1.10 -13.04
N ASN A 26 -0.64 1.21 -12.33
CA ASN A 26 0.59 0.51 -12.68
C ASN A 26 0.40 -1.01 -12.73
N ILE A 27 -0.23 -1.61 -11.71
CA ILE A 27 -0.51 -3.06 -11.70
C ILE A 27 -1.35 -3.46 -12.90
N ARG A 28 -2.42 -2.70 -13.19
CA ARG A 28 -3.30 -3.00 -14.33
C ARG A 28 -2.59 -2.91 -15.67
N TRP A 29 -1.77 -1.88 -15.87
CA TRP A 29 -0.95 -1.75 -17.07
C TRP A 29 0.11 -2.84 -17.19
N ILE A 30 0.73 -3.24 -16.08
CA ILE A 30 1.69 -4.36 -16.06
C ILE A 30 1.01 -5.64 -16.52
N ILE A 31 -0.16 -5.98 -15.96
CA ILE A 31 -0.92 -7.18 -16.36
C ILE A 31 -1.34 -7.08 -17.83
N GLU A 32 -1.86 -5.93 -18.27
CA GLU A 32 -2.28 -5.71 -19.65
C GLU A 32 -1.11 -5.84 -20.64
N LYS A 33 0.09 -5.37 -20.27
CA LYS A 33 1.30 -5.48 -21.11
C LYS A 33 1.83 -6.90 -21.13
N ALA A 34 1.84 -7.61 -19.99
CA ALA A 34 2.27 -8.99 -19.93
C ALA A 34 1.41 -9.88 -20.83
N ARG A 35 0.08 -9.71 -20.80
CA ARG A 35 -0.88 -10.46 -21.63
C ARG A 35 -0.72 -10.28 -23.14
N ARG A 36 0.00 -9.25 -23.59
CA ARG A 36 0.31 -9.06 -25.03
C ARG A 36 1.46 -9.92 -25.51
N VAL A 37 2.25 -10.48 -24.59
CA VAL A 37 3.38 -11.35 -24.90
C VAL A 37 2.91 -12.80 -24.69
N PRO A 38 3.01 -13.67 -25.71
CA PRO A 38 2.68 -15.09 -25.57
C PRO A 38 3.47 -15.74 -24.43
N ASP A 39 2.82 -16.65 -23.69
CA ASP A 39 3.41 -17.46 -22.62
C ASP A 39 4.11 -16.67 -21.50
N LYS A 40 3.79 -15.37 -21.36
CA LYS A 40 4.35 -14.52 -20.31
C LYS A 40 3.53 -14.64 -19.03
N ASN A 41 4.10 -15.30 -18.04
CA ASN A 41 3.56 -15.34 -16.69
C ASN A 41 4.04 -14.14 -15.86
N ILE A 42 3.18 -13.71 -14.94
CA ILE A 42 3.49 -12.70 -13.94
C ILE A 42 2.94 -13.15 -12.60
N TYR A 43 3.71 -12.83 -11.56
CA TYR A 43 3.43 -13.18 -10.18
C TYR A 43 3.50 -11.91 -9.34
N PHE A 44 2.51 -11.68 -8.50
CA PHE A 44 2.44 -10.60 -7.53
C PHE A 44 2.30 -11.18 -6.13
N CYS A 45 3.00 -10.61 -5.16
CA CYS A 45 2.74 -10.85 -3.74
C CYS A 45 2.32 -9.52 -3.11
N PHE A 46 1.11 -9.43 -2.59
CA PHE A 46 0.60 -8.27 -1.88
C PHE A 46 0.90 -8.42 -0.39
N ILE A 47 1.94 -7.74 0.08
CA ILE A 47 2.40 -7.74 1.47
C ILE A 47 1.64 -6.70 2.29
N ASP A 48 1.11 -7.14 3.44
CA ASP A 48 0.60 -6.30 4.53
C ASP A 48 1.48 -6.54 5.77
N TYR A 49 2.03 -5.48 6.35
CA TYR A 49 2.79 -5.59 7.59
C TYR A 49 1.88 -5.45 8.81
N ALA A 50 2.04 -6.37 9.77
CA ALA A 50 1.29 -6.33 11.02
C ALA A 50 1.71 -5.13 11.87
N LYS A 51 0.81 -4.14 11.97
CA LYS A 51 1.01 -2.91 12.76
C LYS A 51 2.29 -2.16 12.35
N ALA A 52 2.46 -1.91 11.06
CA ALA A 52 3.70 -1.38 10.47
C ALA A 52 4.26 -0.15 11.23
N PHE A 53 3.39 0.81 11.54
CA PHE A 53 3.76 2.03 12.25
C PHE A 53 4.15 1.76 13.71
N ASP A 54 3.54 0.78 14.37
CA ASP A 54 3.78 0.49 15.80
C ASP A 54 4.99 -0.41 16.04
N CYS A 55 5.56 -1.00 14.98
CA CYS A 55 6.61 -2.00 15.08
C CYS A 55 8.02 -1.49 14.78
N VAL A 56 8.17 -0.25 14.28
CA VAL A 56 9.48 0.33 13.92
C VAL A 56 10.38 0.47 15.15
N ASP A 57 11.53 -0.22 15.14
CA ASP A 57 12.54 -0.07 16.20
C ASP A 57 13.19 1.32 16.16
N HIS A 58 13.22 2.02 17.29
CA HIS A 58 13.76 3.38 17.38
C HIS A 58 15.27 3.44 17.12
N ASN A 59 16.04 2.47 17.64
CA ASN A 59 17.49 2.44 17.45
C ASN A 59 17.84 2.23 15.97
N LYS A 60 17.08 1.37 15.30
CA LYS A 60 17.19 1.17 13.84
C LYS A 60 16.81 2.42 13.08
N LEU A 61 15.69 3.06 13.43
CA LEU A 61 15.28 4.34 12.83
C LEU A 61 16.41 5.38 12.90
N TRP A 62 17.04 5.58 14.07
CA TRP A 62 18.15 6.54 14.21
C TRP A 62 19.36 6.17 13.35
N LYS A 63 19.68 4.88 13.25
CA LYS A 63 20.76 4.39 12.39
C LYS A 63 20.46 4.64 10.91
N THR A 64 19.24 4.33 10.47
CA THR A 64 18.76 4.57 9.11
C THR A 64 18.85 6.05 8.75
N LEU A 65 18.38 6.95 9.62
CA LEU A 65 18.46 8.41 9.37
C LEU A 65 19.92 8.85 9.15
N LYS A 66 20.84 8.34 9.97
CA LYS A 66 22.28 8.63 9.82
C LYS A 66 22.84 8.09 8.50
N GLN A 67 22.49 6.86 8.13
CA GLN A 67 22.92 6.24 6.86
C GLN A 67 22.37 6.99 5.64
N MET A 68 21.17 7.56 5.76
CA MET A 68 20.54 8.37 4.72
C MET A 68 21.06 9.82 4.66
N GLY A 69 22.10 10.15 5.44
CA GLY A 69 22.72 11.47 5.42
C GLY A 69 21.93 12.57 6.13
N ILE A 70 20.99 12.21 7.02
CA ILE A 70 20.32 13.19 7.87
C ILE A 70 21.32 13.72 8.92
N PRO A 71 21.52 15.05 9.00
CA PRO A 71 22.45 15.65 9.94
C PRO A 71 22.21 15.21 11.40
N ASP A 72 23.30 14.96 12.13
CA ASP A 72 23.25 14.45 13.50
C ASP A 72 22.42 15.34 14.45
N HIS A 73 22.43 16.67 14.26
CA HIS A 73 21.63 17.59 15.09
C HIS A 73 20.12 17.39 14.89
N LEU A 74 19.66 17.11 13.66
CA LEU A 74 18.25 16.79 13.39
C LEU A 74 17.88 15.42 13.94
N THR A 75 18.75 14.43 13.78
CA THR A 75 18.57 13.09 14.34
C THR A 75 18.53 13.14 15.87
N CYS A 76 19.30 14.01 16.51
CA CYS A 76 19.25 14.26 17.95
C CYS A 76 17.92 14.88 18.37
N LEU A 77 17.42 15.89 17.65
CA LEU A 77 16.11 16.49 17.91
C LEU A 77 14.98 15.45 17.83
N LEU A 78 14.98 14.60 16.80
CA LEU A 78 14.00 13.52 16.66
C LEU A 78 14.11 12.49 17.78
N ARG A 79 15.32 12.12 18.19
CA ARG A 79 15.53 11.21 19.31
C ARG A 79 15.00 11.78 20.62
N ASN A 80 15.26 13.06 20.89
CA ASN A 80 14.74 13.75 22.06
C ASN A 80 13.22 13.86 22.03
N LEU A 81 12.65 14.07 20.83
CA LEU A 81 11.21 14.01 20.68
C LEU A 81 10.70 12.64 21.16
N TYR A 82 11.27 11.54 20.69
CA TYR A 82 10.84 10.17 20.99
C TYR A 82 11.26 9.60 22.35
N ALA A 83 12.15 10.27 23.09
CA ALA A 83 12.63 9.79 24.37
C ALA A 83 11.56 9.88 25.47
N GLY A 84 11.46 8.84 26.32
CA GLY A 84 10.59 8.84 27.51
C GLY A 84 9.10 8.99 27.22
N GLN A 85 8.65 8.55 26.04
CA GLN A 85 7.26 8.65 25.65
C GLN A 85 6.36 7.71 26.46
N GLU A 86 5.24 8.24 26.91
CA GLU A 86 4.17 7.46 27.53
C GLU A 86 2.88 7.61 26.75
N ALA A 87 2.05 6.57 26.79
CA ALA A 87 0.68 6.59 26.28
C ALA A 87 -0.27 5.95 27.29
N THR A 88 -1.53 6.29 27.17
CA THR A 88 -2.65 5.59 27.81
C THR A 88 -3.78 5.41 26.78
N VAL A 89 -4.60 4.39 26.97
CA VAL A 89 -5.77 4.10 26.13
C VAL A 89 -7.04 4.43 26.89
N ARG A 90 -7.86 5.32 26.34
CA ARG A 90 -9.20 5.60 26.84
C ARG A 90 -10.21 4.69 26.15
N THR A 91 -10.89 3.86 26.94
CA THR A 91 -11.97 2.97 26.50
C THR A 91 -13.32 3.44 27.04
N GLY A 92 -14.42 2.82 26.62
CA GLY A 92 -15.75 3.08 27.19
C GLY A 92 -15.87 2.70 28.68
N HIS A 93 -14.94 1.91 29.21
CA HIS A 93 -14.91 1.46 30.60
C HIS A 93 -13.93 2.26 31.48
N GLY A 94 -13.27 3.28 30.92
CA GLY A 94 -12.29 4.09 31.62
C GLY A 94 -10.95 4.22 30.88
N THR A 95 -10.02 4.93 31.51
CA THR A 95 -8.65 5.15 31.02
C THR A 95 -7.73 4.18 31.72
N ILE A 96 -6.92 3.44 30.95
CA ILE A 96 -5.94 2.50 31.53
C ILE A 96 -4.72 3.25 32.09
N ASP A 97 -3.85 2.55 32.81
CA ASP A 97 -2.61 3.12 33.30
C ASP A 97 -1.67 3.54 32.17
N TRP A 98 -0.81 4.51 32.46
CA TRP A 98 0.23 4.95 31.55
C TRP A 98 1.25 3.83 31.31
N PHE A 99 1.67 3.69 30.06
CA PHE A 99 2.72 2.76 29.68
C PHE A 99 3.73 3.43 28.75
N GLN A 100 4.98 2.98 28.82
CA GLN A 100 6.08 3.50 28.02
C GLN A 100 6.01 2.99 26.57
N ILE A 101 6.27 3.89 25.61
CA ILE A 101 6.34 3.58 24.18
C ILE A 101 7.79 3.25 23.81
N GLY A 102 8.10 1.96 23.69
CA GLY A 102 9.45 1.51 23.34
C GLY A 102 9.73 1.35 21.84
N LYS A 103 8.71 1.44 20.98
CA LYS A 103 8.83 1.26 19.53
C LYS A 103 7.68 1.91 18.78
N GLY A 104 7.85 2.03 17.47
CA GLY A 104 6.88 2.58 16.54
C GLY A 104 7.05 4.07 16.29
N VAL A 105 6.57 4.52 15.14
CA VAL A 105 6.42 5.93 14.81
C VAL A 105 5.08 6.44 15.34
N ARG A 106 5.02 7.72 15.73
CA ARG A 106 3.84 8.31 16.37
C ARG A 106 2.67 8.43 15.40
N GLN A 107 1.63 7.61 15.53
CA GLN A 107 0.42 7.77 14.72
C GLN A 107 -0.21 9.14 14.96
N GLY A 108 -0.58 9.84 13.88
CA GLY A 108 -1.10 11.22 13.94
C GLY A 108 -0.02 12.32 13.91
N CYS A 109 1.27 11.98 14.07
CA CYS A 109 2.34 12.96 13.87
C CYS A 109 2.63 13.16 12.37
N ILE A 110 2.81 14.41 11.97
CA ILE A 110 3.07 14.82 10.57
C ILE A 110 4.37 14.21 10.02
N LEU A 111 5.37 13.96 10.89
CA LEU A 111 6.66 13.41 10.49
C LEU A 111 6.68 11.89 10.37
N SER A 112 5.80 11.18 11.09
CA SER A 112 5.81 9.72 11.16
C SER A 112 5.70 9.02 9.81
N PRO A 113 4.83 9.45 8.87
CA PRO A 113 4.79 8.84 7.55
C PRO A 113 6.11 8.97 6.77
N CYS A 114 6.80 10.10 6.94
CA CYS A 114 8.10 10.32 6.32
C CYS A 114 9.18 9.44 6.95
N LEU A 115 9.20 9.33 8.29
CA LEU A 115 10.14 8.47 9.01
C LEU A 115 9.94 6.99 8.64
N PHE A 116 8.68 6.55 8.54
CA PHE A 116 8.36 5.20 8.10
C PHE A 116 8.85 4.94 6.67
N ASN A 117 8.60 5.87 5.74
CA ASN A 117 9.08 5.72 4.35
C ASN A 117 10.61 5.61 4.27
N LEU A 118 11.36 6.33 5.11
CA LEU A 118 12.82 6.20 5.18
C LEU A 118 13.26 4.84 5.70
N CYS A 119 12.62 4.32 6.77
CA CYS A 119 12.88 2.96 7.23
C CYS A 119 12.55 1.91 6.17
N ALA A 120 11.38 2.00 5.53
CA ALA A 120 10.99 1.07 4.49
C ALA A 120 11.97 1.11 3.31
N GLU A 121 12.49 2.29 2.97
CA GLU A 121 13.46 2.44 1.90
C GLU A 121 14.84 1.87 2.24
N ASP A 122 15.30 2.00 3.49
CA ASP A 122 16.52 1.35 3.97
C ASP A 122 16.46 -0.17 3.84
N ILE A 123 15.31 -0.78 4.18
CA ILE A 123 15.06 -2.22 3.99
C ILE A 123 15.22 -2.60 2.52
N MET A 124 14.58 -1.86 1.60
CA MET A 124 14.62 -2.19 0.17
C MET A 124 16.03 -2.05 -0.42
N ARG A 125 16.79 -1.03 0.02
CA ARG A 125 18.18 -0.82 -0.40
C ARG A 125 19.10 -1.91 0.12
N ASN A 126 19.01 -2.25 1.40
CA ASN A 126 19.83 -3.29 2.01
C ASN A 126 19.51 -4.68 1.44
N ALA A 127 18.27 -4.91 1.03
CA ALA A 127 17.86 -6.14 0.37
C ALA A 127 18.33 -6.22 -1.10
N GLY A 128 18.90 -5.14 -1.65
CA GLY A 128 19.44 -5.09 -3.02
C GLY A 128 18.37 -5.33 -4.08
N LEU A 129 17.13 -4.84 -3.83
CA LEU A 129 16.04 -4.99 -4.79
C LEU A 129 16.27 -4.13 -6.02
N GLU A 130 16.89 -2.95 -5.90
CA GLU A 130 17.08 -2.06 -7.06
C GLU A 130 18.02 -2.68 -8.12
N GLU A 131 19.05 -3.41 -7.68
CA GLU A 131 20.02 -4.09 -8.54
C GLU A 131 19.58 -5.50 -8.95
N ALA A 132 18.47 -6.01 -8.41
CA ALA A 132 17.98 -7.34 -8.69
C ALA A 132 17.56 -7.48 -10.16
N GLN A 133 18.02 -8.55 -10.81
CA GLN A 133 17.60 -8.92 -12.17
C GLN A 133 16.18 -9.51 -12.21
N ALA A 134 15.74 -10.05 -11.06
CA ALA A 134 14.38 -10.55 -10.86
C ALA A 134 13.37 -9.39 -10.91
N GLY A 135 12.24 -9.61 -11.59
CA GLY A 135 11.20 -8.60 -11.76
C GLY A 135 10.47 -8.72 -13.09
N ILE A 136 9.62 -7.75 -13.39
CA ILE A 136 8.89 -7.67 -14.65
C ILE A 136 9.57 -6.65 -15.56
N LYS A 137 10.02 -7.12 -16.73
CA LYS A 137 10.69 -6.29 -17.75
C LYS A 137 9.66 -5.65 -18.66
N ILE A 138 9.53 -4.32 -18.56
CA ILE A 138 8.66 -3.50 -19.40
C ILE A 138 9.46 -2.33 -19.97
N ALA A 139 9.45 -2.17 -21.29
CA ALA A 139 10.08 -1.05 -21.99
C ALA A 139 11.54 -0.78 -21.53
N ARG A 140 12.34 -1.84 -21.41
CA ARG A 140 13.75 -1.83 -20.96
C ARG A 140 13.98 -1.46 -19.48
N ARG A 141 12.92 -1.33 -18.68
CA ARG A 141 13.02 -1.17 -17.22
C ARG A 141 12.61 -2.48 -16.54
N ASN A 142 13.30 -2.81 -15.46
CA ASN A 142 12.90 -3.90 -14.58
C ASN A 142 12.07 -3.32 -13.42
N ILE A 143 10.85 -3.83 -13.21
CA ILE A 143 9.97 -3.40 -12.12
C ILE A 143 9.73 -4.62 -11.24
N ASN A 144 10.21 -4.59 -10.02
CA ASN A 144 10.12 -5.71 -9.09
C ASN A 144 9.32 -5.42 -7.84
N ASN A 145 8.96 -4.15 -7.57
CA ASN A 145 8.07 -3.79 -6.48
C ASN A 145 7.27 -2.52 -6.79
N LEU A 146 6.07 -2.45 -6.23
CA LEU A 146 5.28 -1.22 -6.10
C LEU A 146 4.93 -1.04 -4.62
N ARG A 147 4.96 0.20 -4.14
CA ARG A 147 4.77 0.50 -2.72
C ARG A 147 3.77 1.63 -2.53
N TYR A 148 2.90 1.49 -1.52
CA TYR A 148 2.05 2.56 -1.03
C TYR A 148 2.00 2.52 0.49
N ALA A 149 2.73 3.43 1.12
CA ALA A 149 2.93 3.42 2.57
C ALA A 149 3.56 2.09 3.00
N ASP A 150 2.88 1.33 3.84
CA ASP A 150 3.28 -0.01 4.29
C ASP A 150 2.90 -1.12 3.31
N ASP A 151 1.92 -0.92 2.43
CA ASP A 151 1.60 -1.89 1.37
C ASP A 151 2.79 -2.02 0.42
N THR A 152 3.32 -3.23 0.31
CA THR A 152 4.43 -3.55 -0.61
C THR A 152 3.98 -4.67 -1.54
N THR A 153 4.23 -4.52 -2.84
CA THR A 153 3.83 -5.51 -3.84
C THR A 153 5.05 -5.94 -4.64
N PRO A 154 5.84 -6.93 -4.17
CA PRO A 154 6.87 -7.55 -4.99
C PRO A 154 6.26 -8.28 -6.17
N MET A 155 6.95 -8.27 -7.31
CA MET A 155 6.48 -8.90 -8.54
C MET A 155 7.63 -9.42 -9.40
N ALA A 156 7.38 -10.49 -10.13
CA ALA A 156 8.36 -11.10 -11.03
C ALA A 156 7.71 -11.87 -12.19
N GLU A 157 8.53 -12.31 -13.15
CA GLU A 157 8.11 -13.13 -14.31
C GLU A 157 8.10 -14.64 -14.01
N SER A 158 8.80 -15.08 -12.95
CA SER A 158 8.75 -16.46 -12.45
C SER A 158 8.48 -16.52 -10.94
N GLU A 159 8.01 -17.69 -10.49
CA GLU A 159 7.76 -17.97 -9.08
C GLU A 159 9.08 -17.93 -8.27
N GLU A 160 10.16 -18.48 -8.82
CA GLU A 160 11.48 -18.53 -8.20
C GLU A 160 12.08 -17.14 -8.02
N GLU A 161 11.93 -16.27 -9.03
CA GLU A 161 12.34 -14.87 -8.95
C GLU A 161 11.57 -14.13 -7.87
N LEU A 162 10.24 -14.28 -7.82
CA LEU A 162 9.42 -13.66 -6.77
C LEU A 162 9.83 -14.15 -5.39
N LYS A 163 10.07 -15.45 -5.23
CA LYS A 163 10.55 -16.05 -3.98
C LYS A 163 11.90 -15.48 -3.56
N SER A 164 12.83 -15.31 -4.50
CA SER A 164 14.14 -14.71 -4.22
C SER A 164 14.00 -13.27 -3.70
N LEU A 165 13.13 -12.46 -4.32
CA LEU A 165 12.85 -11.09 -3.86
C LEU A 165 12.27 -11.07 -2.44
N LEU A 166 11.32 -11.96 -2.16
CA LEU A 166 10.67 -12.06 -0.85
C LEU A 166 11.63 -12.52 0.25
N MET A 167 12.55 -13.44 -0.04
CA MET A 167 13.54 -13.89 0.94
C MET A 167 14.53 -12.78 1.30
N LYS A 168 15.03 -12.04 0.30
CA LYS A 168 15.91 -10.88 0.54
C LYS A 168 15.21 -9.79 1.36
N GLU A 169 13.95 -9.49 1.03
CA GLU A 169 13.14 -8.54 1.76
C GLU A 169 12.89 -9.00 3.20
N LYS A 170 12.58 -10.30 3.39
CA LYS A 170 12.33 -10.93 4.69
C LYS A 170 13.51 -10.75 5.65
N GLU A 171 14.71 -11.05 5.18
CA GLU A 171 15.94 -10.94 5.97
C GLU A 171 16.15 -9.52 6.50
N GLU A 172 15.89 -8.49 5.69
CA GLU A 172 16.07 -7.10 6.10
C GLU A 172 14.91 -6.57 6.96
N ARG A 173 13.66 -6.92 6.64
CA ARG A 173 12.51 -6.44 7.43
C ARG A 173 12.49 -6.99 8.84
N GLU A 174 12.96 -8.23 9.04
CA GLU A 174 13.01 -8.85 10.37
C GLU A 174 14.04 -8.14 11.26
N LYS A 175 15.14 -7.61 10.69
CA LYS A 175 16.14 -6.82 11.43
C LYS A 175 15.59 -5.50 11.98
N VAL A 176 14.49 -4.99 11.42
CA VAL A 176 13.82 -3.76 11.88
C VAL A 176 12.50 -4.03 12.62
N GLY A 177 12.16 -5.30 12.85
CA GLY A 177 11.00 -5.71 13.62
C GLY A 177 9.68 -5.72 12.84
N LEU A 178 9.70 -5.57 11.51
CA LEU A 178 8.51 -5.63 10.67
C LEU A 178 8.11 -7.09 10.39
N LYS A 179 6.91 -7.44 10.83
CA LYS A 179 6.32 -8.78 10.66
C LYS A 179 5.22 -8.74 9.61
N LEU A 180 5.12 -9.78 8.80
CA LEU A 180 4.00 -9.94 7.87
C LEU A 180 2.71 -10.27 8.61
N ASN A 181 1.63 -9.75 8.08
CA ASN A 181 0.29 -10.24 8.36
C ASN A 181 -0.06 -11.33 7.34
N ILE A 182 0.23 -12.58 7.69
CA ILE A 182 0.07 -13.73 6.79
C ILE A 182 -1.38 -13.85 6.28
N GLN A 183 -2.38 -13.52 7.10
CA GLN A 183 -3.79 -13.63 6.71
C GLN A 183 -4.18 -12.61 5.64
N LYS A 184 -3.55 -11.43 5.65
CA LYS A 184 -3.79 -10.37 4.66
C LYS A 184 -2.82 -10.39 3.49
N THR A 185 -1.69 -11.07 3.64
CA THR A 185 -0.72 -11.24 2.56
C THR A 185 -1.27 -12.24 1.55
N LYS A 186 -1.33 -11.85 0.28
CA LYS A 186 -1.93 -12.64 -0.80
C LYS A 186 -1.02 -12.72 -2.00
N THR A 187 -1.02 -13.86 -2.68
CA THR A 187 -0.27 -14.06 -3.93
C THR A 187 -1.26 -14.19 -5.08
N MET A 188 -1.02 -13.44 -6.17
CA MET A 188 -1.83 -13.51 -7.38
C MET A 188 -0.90 -13.81 -8.55
N ALA A 189 -1.26 -14.79 -9.37
CA ALA A 189 -0.45 -15.19 -10.52
C ALA A 189 -1.32 -15.38 -11.77
N SER A 190 -0.73 -15.13 -12.94
CA SER A 190 -1.33 -15.51 -14.24
C SER A 190 -0.92 -16.91 -14.70
N GLY A 191 0.14 -17.47 -14.11
CA GLY A 191 0.65 -18.82 -14.38
C GLY A 191 0.41 -19.78 -13.21
N PRO A 192 0.73 -21.08 -13.37
CA PRO A 192 0.68 -22.03 -12.28
C PRO A 192 1.65 -21.66 -11.17
N ILE A 193 1.26 -21.94 -9.92
CA ILE A 193 2.12 -21.87 -8.73
C ILE A 193 2.36 -23.31 -8.30
N THR A 194 3.59 -23.78 -8.42
CA THR A 194 3.96 -25.19 -8.25
C THR A 194 4.89 -25.41 -7.07
N SER A 195 5.62 -24.38 -6.64
CA SER A 195 6.54 -24.45 -5.51
C SER A 195 5.97 -23.75 -4.28
N TRP A 196 6.77 -23.74 -3.21
CA TRP A 196 6.53 -23.17 -1.88
C TRP A 196 5.39 -22.15 -1.80
N GLN A 197 4.40 -22.38 -0.92
CA GLN A 197 3.42 -21.36 -0.53
C GLN A 197 4.15 -20.11 -0.06
N ILE A 198 4.33 -19.15 -0.96
CA ILE A 198 4.77 -17.79 -0.63
C ILE A 198 3.87 -17.33 0.52
N ASP A 199 4.48 -16.96 1.66
CA ASP A 199 3.79 -16.63 2.92
C ASP A 199 2.47 -15.88 2.62
N GLY A 200 1.32 -16.57 2.68
CA GLY A 200 0.04 -16.02 2.22
C GLY A 200 -0.84 -17.00 1.43
N GLU A 201 -2.03 -16.54 1.07
CA GLU A 201 -3.01 -17.32 0.27
C GLU A 201 -2.92 -16.95 -1.21
N THR A 202 -2.96 -17.95 -2.08
CA THR A 202 -3.07 -17.75 -3.54
C THR A 202 -4.50 -17.39 -3.93
N VAL A 203 -4.68 -16.30 -4.67
CA VAL A 203 -5.98 -15.78 -5.08
C VAL A 203 -6.00 -15.43 -6.57
N SER A 204 -7.19 -15.53 -7.19
CA SER A 204 -7.43 -15.08 -8.57
C SER A 204 -7.74 -13.58 -8.66
N ASP A 205 -8.18 -12.99 -7.55
CA ASP A 205 -8.46 -11.57 -7.42
C ASP A 205 -8.12 -11.04 -6.03
N PHE A 206 -7.79 -9.75 -5.94
CA PHE A 206 -7.40 -9.10 -4.70
C PHE A 206 -7.91 -7.66 -4.64
N ILE A 207 -8.27 -7.20 -3.43
CA ILE A 207 -8.64 -5.80 -3.20
C ILE A 207 -7.38 -5.02 -2.81
N PHE A 208 -6.79 -4.33 -3.78
CA PHE A 208 -5.60 -3.50 -3.59
C PHE A 208 -5.94 -2.00 -3.62
N GLY A 209 -5.52 -1.24 -2.61
CA GLY A 209 -5.82 0.20 -2.53
C GLY A 209 -7.33 0.51 -2.58
N GLY A 210 -8.16 -0.43 -2.13
CA GLY A 210 -9.62 -0.37 -2.20
C GLY A 210 -10.24 -0.81 -3.54
N SER A 211 -9.45 -1.06 -4.59
CA SER A 211 -9.92 -1.47 -5.91
C SER A 211 -9.71 -2.96 -6.14
N LYS A 212 -10.70 -3.65 -6.73
CA LYS A 212 -10.54 -5.04 -7.15
C LYS A 212 -9.61 -5.14 -8.36
N ILE A 213 -8.58 -5.97 -8.22
CA ILE A 213 -7.61 -6.33 -9.25
C ILE A 213 -7.83 -7.81 -9.58
N THR A 214 -7.84 -8.14 -10.85
CA THR A 214 -8.02 -9.51 -11.36
C THR A 214 -6.89 -9.83 -12.34
N ALA A 215 -6.50 -11.10 -12.43
CA ALA A 215 -5.45 -11.55 -13.36
C ALA A 215 -5.82 -11.39 -14.85
N ASP A 216 -7.12 -11.28 -15.16
CA ASP A 216 -7.64 -11.07 -16.51
C ASP A 216 -7.82 -9.59 -16.89
N VAL A 217 -7.56 -8.67 -15.96
CA VAL A 217 -7.74 -7.21 -16.11
C VAL A 217 -9.19 -6.79 -16.33
N ASP A 218 -10.17 -7.67 -16.11
CA ASP A 218 -11.57 -7.31 -16.28
C ASP A 218 -12.08 -6.38 -15.17
N CYS A 219 -12.37 -5.14 -15.53
CA CYS A 219 -12.90 -4.14 -14.61
C CYS A 219 -14.39 -4.31 -14.31
N SER A 220 -15.11 -5.18 -15.02
CA SER A 220 -16.56 -5.33 -14.86
C SER A 220 -16.96 -5.69 -13.43
N HIS A 221 -16.18 -6.54 -12.76
CA HIS A 221 -16.43 -6.94 -11.37
C HIS A 221 -16.22 -5.77 -10.39
N GLU A 222 -15.20 -4.93 -10.62
CA GLU A 222 -14.97 -3.74 -9.80
C GLU A 222 -16.05 -2.69 -10.00
N ILE A 223 -16.49 -2.46 -11.25
CA ILE A 223 -17.58 -1.52 -11.58
C ILE A 223 -18.86 -1.93 -10.83
N LYS A 224 -19.24 -3.21 -10.91
CA LYS A 224 -20.40 -3.74 -10.18
C LYS A 224 -20.26 -3.54 -8.67
N ARG A 225 -19.07 -3.81 -8.11
CA ARG A 225 -18.78 -3.60 -6.68
C ARG A 225 -18.92 -2.13 -6.25
N ARG A 226 -18.43 -1.19 -7.06
CA ARG A 226 -18.55 0.25 -6.81
C ARG A 226 -19.99 0.74 -6.88
N LEU A 227 -20.78 0.24 -7.83
CA LEU A 227 -22.21 0.54 -7.93
C LEU A 227 -22.98 0.01 -6.70
N LEU A 228 -22.64 -1.18 -6.19
CA LEU A 228 -23.23 -1.72 -4.96
C LEU A 228 -22.88 -0.87 -3.73
N HIS A 229 -21.63 -0.42 -3.60
CA HIS A 229 -21.23 0.50 -2.52
C HIS A 229 -21.96 1.84 -2.62
N GLY A 230 -22.06 2.41 -3.82
CA GLY A 230 -22.83 3.64 -4.06
C GLY A 230 -24.30 3.48 -3.69
N ARG A 231 -24.92 2.35 -4.05
CA ARG A 231 -26.29 2.02 -3.65
C ARG A 231 -26.45 1.94 -2.13
N LYS A 232 -25.49 1.33 -1.42
CA LYS A 232 -25.50 1.28 0.05
C LYS A 232 -25.46 2.67 0.67
N VAL A 233 -24.60 3.57 0.17
CA VAL A 233 -24.56 4.97 0.64
C VAL A 233 -25.89 5.68 0.35
N MET A 234 -26.46 5.46 -0.83
CA MET A 234 -27.76 6.02 -1.18
C MET A 234 -28.87 5.56 -0.22
N THR A 235 -28.88 4.27 0.14
CA THR A 235 -29.83 3.72 1.12
C THR A 235 -29.63 4.33 2.51
N ASN A 236 -28.39 4.56 2.94
CA ASN A 236 -28.11 5.22 4.22
C ASN A 236 -28.59 6.68 4.25
N LEU A 237 -28.71 7.34 3.09
CA LEU A 237 -29.21 8.70 2.95
C LEU A 237 -30.73 8.78 2.74
N ASP A 238 -31.43 7.64 2.69
CA ASP A 238 -32.84 7.57 2.28
C ASP A 238 -33.76 8.50 3.08
N SER A 239 -33.59 8.55 4.41
CA SER A 239 -34.37 9.43 5.29
C SER A 239 -34.16 10.92 4.98
N MET A 240 -32.92 11.33 4.73
CA MET A 240 -32.58 12.71 4.35
C MET A 240 -33.11 13.06 2.96
N LEU A 241 -33.01 12.13 2.00
CA LEU A 241 -33.48 12.34 0.64
C LEU A 241 -35.01 12.42 0.56
N LYS A 242 -35.73 11.74 1.45
CA LYS A 242 -37.19 11.79 1.57
C LYS A 242 -37.72 12.94 2.43
N SER A 243 -36.90 13.51 3.32
CA SER A 243 -37.30 14.64 4.18
C SER A 243 -37.80 15.83 3.36
N ARG A 244 -38.91 16.44 3.79
CA ARG A 244 -39.45 17.67 3.18
C ARG A 244 -38.72 18.93 3.66
N ASP A 245 -37.99 18.84 4.78
CA ASP A 245 -37.26 19.95 5.39
C ASP A 245 -35.94 20.25 4.67
N ILE A 246 -35.47 19.31 3.83
CA ILE A 246 -34.25 19.46 3.05
C ILE A 246 -34.59 19.85 1.62
N THR A 247 -34.04 20.96 1.16
CA THR A 247 -34.26 21.44 -0.21
C THR A 247 -33.62 20.52 -1.25
N LEU A 248 -34.21 20.47 -2.44
CA LEU A 248 -33.68 19.67 -3.56
C LEU A 248 -32.21 19.99 -3.90
N PRO A 249 -31.76 21.27 -3.98
CA PRO A 249 -30.35 21.59 -4.22
C PRO A 249 -29.41 20.98 -3.18
N THR A 250 -29.80 20.98 -1.90
CA THR A 250 -29.01 20.37 -0.81
C THR A 250 -28.96 18.85 -0.96
N LYS A 251 -30.06 18.20 -1.32
CA LYS A 251 -30.10 16.75 -1.61
C LYS A 251 -29.17 16.38 -2.76
N VAL A 252 -29.18 17.14 -3.85
CA VAL A 252 -28.27 16.94 -4.98
C VAL A 252 -26.81 17.10 -4.52
N ARG A 253 -26.50 18.10 -3.68
CA ARG A 253 -25.16 18.29 -3.12
C ARG A 253 -24.73 17.11 -2.26
N LEU A 254 -25.61 16.56 -1.42
CA LEU A 254 -25.33 15.36 -0.61
C LEU A 254 -24.99 14.16 -1.49
N VAL A 255 -25.77 13.89 -2.54
CA VAL A 255 -25.49 12.78 -3.46
C VAL A 255 -24.13 12.97 -4.14
N LYS A 256 -23.85 14.18 -4.66
CA LYS A 256 -22.57 14.50 -5.30
C LYS A 256 -21.38 14.41 -4.34
N ALA A 257 -21.56 14.73 -3.06
CA ALA A 257 -20.49 14.73 -2.08
C ALA A 257 -20.24 13.36 -1.43
N MET A 258 -21.27 12.50 -1.34
CA MET A 258 -21.18 11.25 -0.58
C MET A 258 -21.29 10.00 -1.44
N VAL A 259 -22.10 10.01 -2.51
CA VAL A 259 -22.31 8.85 -3.37
C VAL A 259 -21.30 8.82 -4.50
N PHE A 260 -21.11 9.94 -5.19
CA PHE A 260 -20.26 10.00 -6.39
C PHE A 260 -18.80 9.63 -6.08
N PRO A 261 -18.16 10.11 -4.99
CA PRO A 261 -16.80 9.72 -4.68
C PRO A 261 -16.66 8.21 -4.48
N VAL A 262 -17.65 7.55 -3.87
CA VAL A 262 -17.61 6.10 -3.64
C VAL A 262 -17.71 5.31 -4.94
N VAL A 263 -18.56 5.76 -5.87
CA VAL A 263 -18.76 5.12 -7.19
C VAL A 263 -17.57 5.36 -8.11
N MET A 264 -17.04 6.59 -8.12
CA MET A 264 -16.00 7.03 -9.05
C MET A 264 -14.58 6.74 -8.56
N ASN A 265 -14.39 6.38 -7.28
CA ASN A 265 -13.05 6.15 -6.75
C ASN A 265 -12.30 5.05 -7.53
N GLY A 266 -11.21 5.44 -8.18
CA GLY A 266 -10.34 4.56 -8.94
C GLY A 266 -10.79 4.30 -10.38
N CYS A 267 -11.85 4.97 -10.86
CA CYS A 267 -12.34 4.78 -12.23
C CYS A 267 -11.34 5.20 -13.30
N GLU A 268 -10.41 6.10 -12.98
CA GLU A 268 -9.35 6.54 -13.89
C GLU A 268 -8.34 5.43 -14.21
N SER A 269 -8.32 4.36 -13.40
CA SER A 269 -7.48 3.18 -13.59
C SER A 269 -8.19 2.05 -14.35
N TRP A 270 -9.44 2.24 -14.78
CA TRP A 270 -10.20 1.19 -15.46
C TRP A 270 -9.73 0.99 -16.89
N THR A 271 -9.50 -0.27 -17.26
CA THR A 271 -9.14 -0.64 -18.62
C THR A 271 -10.38 -0.66 -19.49
N VAL A 272 -10.34 0.10 -20.59
CA VAL A 272 -11.43 0.21 -21.57
C VAL A 272 -11.29 -0.92 -22.59
N LYS A 273 -12.37 -1.70 -22.79
CA LYS A 273 -12.43 -2.74 -23.82
C LYS A 273 -12.54 -2.09 -25.21
N LYS A 274 -12.14 -2.82 -26.26
CA LYS A 274 -12.23 -2.33 -27.65
C LYS A 274 -13.66 -1.94 -28.05
N ALA A 275 -14.69 -2.60 -27.50
CA ALA A 275 -16.10 -2.29 -27.74
C ALA A 275 -16.60 -1.03 -27.02
N GLU A 276 -15.81 -0.45 -26.11
CA GLU A 276 -16.15 0.72 -25.29
C GLU A 276 -15.36 1.97 -25.74
N ARG A 277 -14.57 1.87 -26.82
CA ARG A 277 -13.86 2.96 -27.49
C ARG A 277 -14.63 3.41 -28.72
#